data_AF-A0A533U0E3-F1
#
_entry.id   AF-A0A533U0E3-F1
#
_cell.length_a   1.000
_cell.length_b   1.000
_cell.length_c   1.000
_cell.angle_alpha   90.00
_cell.angle_beta   90.00
_cell.angle_gamma   90.00
#
_symmetry.space_group_name_H-M   'P 1'
#
loop_
_entity.id
_entity.type
_entity.pdbx_description
1 polymer ?
#
loop_
_entity_poly.entity_id
_entity_poly.type
_entity_poly.pdbx_seq_one_letter_code
_entity_poly.pdbx_strand_id
1 'polypeptide(L)' 'MKTTKVKKTLCKFGKHDIEENIDSIVSLVSEPKFLCLKCARVSAKKRHLCSPIKIKSSKN' A
#
# COMPACT_ATOMS: atom_id res chain seq x y z
N MET A 1 2.59 9.09 26.91
CA MET A 1 3.14 9.97 25.85
C MET A 1 3.33 9.14 24.59
N LYS A 2 2.50 9.30 23.54
CA LYS A 2 2.53 8.45 22.34
C LYS A 2 3.60 8.97 21.36
N THR A 3 4.82 8.49 21.53
CA THR A 3 5.92 8.71 20.60
C THR A 3 5.74 7.88 19.32
N THR A 4 6.36 8.37 18.25
CA THR A 4 6.68 7.71 16.96
C THR A 4 5.62 7.66 15.85
N LYS A 5 5.73 8.67 14.98
CA LYS A 5 5.19 8.79 13.61
C LYS A 5 5.73 7.67 12.71
N VAL A 6 5.23 6.44 12.87
CA VAL A 6 5.44 5.39 11.87
C VAL A 6 4.57 5.78 10.68
N LYS A 7 5.18 6.19 9.55
CA LYS A 7 4.48 6.28 8.26
C LYS A 7 3.90 4.88 7.98
N LYS A 8 2.64 4.64 8.38
CA LYS A 8 2.01 3.33 8.22
C LYS A 8 2.00 3.03 6.72
N THR A 9 2.68 1.97 6.32
CA THR A 9 2.55 1.40 4.99
C THR A 9 1.13 0.89 4.83
N LEU A 10 0.61 0.81 3.60
CA LEU A 10 -0.67 0.17 3.31
C LEU A 10 -0.74 -1.22 3.96
N CYS A 11 0.38 -1.96 4.01
CA CYS A 11 0.52 -3.27 4.68
C CYS A 11 0.25 -3.31 6.19
N LYS A 12 0.20 -2.16 6.87
CA LYS A 12 -0.05 -2.06 8.32
C LYS A 12 -1.39 -1.40 8.65
N PHE A 13 -2.19 -1.04 7.65
CA PHE A 13 -3.51 -0.48 7.90
C PHE A 13 -4.44 -1.54 8.49
N GLY A 14 -5.07 -1.19 9.61
CA GLY A 14 -6.22 -1.91 10.17
C GLY A 14 -7.54 -1.38 9.59
N LYS A 15 -8.68 -1.91 10.06
CA LYS A 15 -10.01 -1.53 9.54
C LYS A 15 -10.27 -0.02 9.60
N HIS A 16 -10.05 0.59 10.76
CA HIS A 16 -10.25 2.02 10.96
C HIS A 16 -9.32 2.88 10.08
N ASP A 17 -8.03 2.50 9.96
CA ASP A 17 -7.11 3.20 9.08
C ASP A 17 -7.56 3.15 7.60
N ILE A 18 -8.18 2.03 7.17
CA ILE A 18 -8.69 1.87 5.80
C ILE A 18 -9.89 2.79 5.57
N GLU A 19 -10.83 2.82 6.51
CA GLU A 19 -12.02 3.68 6.45
C GLU A 19 -11.65 5.16 6.38
N GLU A 20 -10.73 5.62 7.23
CA GLU A 20 -10.30 7.03 7.26
C GLU A 20 -9.49 7.45 6.03
N ASN A 21 -8.85 6.52 5.32
CA ASN A 21 -7.91 6.81 4.23
C ASN A 21 -8.38 6.26 2.88
N ILE A 22 -9.66 5.91 2.74
CA ILE A 22 -10.18 5.16 1.59
C ILE A 22 -9.86 5.85 0.25
N ASP A 23 -10.04 7.18 0.15
CA ASP A 23 -9.78 7.94 -1.08
C ASP A 23 -8.31 7.89 -1.48
N SER A 24 -7.41 8.02 -0.50
CA SER A 24 -5.96 7.93 -0.72
C SER A 24 -5.55 6.52 -1.13
N ILE A 25 -6.18 5.49 -0.54
CA ILE A 25 -5.94 4.10 -0.91
C ILE A 25 -6.38 3.87 -2.36
N VAL A 26 -7.60 4.27 -2.72
CA VAL A 26 -8.14 4.15 -4.08
C VAL A 26 -7.20 4.79 -5.10
N SER A 27 -6.73 6.02 -4.84
CA SER A 27 -5.75 6.70 -5.71
C SER A 27 -4.43 5.92 -5.85
N LEU A 28 -3.93 5.34 -4.75
CA LEU A 28 -2.69 4.56 -4.76
C LEU A 28 -2.82 3.20 -5.44
N VAL A 29 -4.01 2.59 -5.46
CA VAL A 29 -4.23 1.26 -6.03
C VAL A 29 -4.82 1.28 -7.44
N SER A 30 -5.29 2.43 -7.93
CA SER A 30 -5.88 2.59 -9.27
C SER A 30 -4.91 2.23 -10.40
N GLU A 31 -3.65 2.68 -10.30
CA GLU A 31 -2.58 2.33 -11.25
C GLU A 31 -1.39 1.68 -10.54
N PRO A 32 -1.52 0.41 -10.12
CA PRO A 32 -0.51 -0.23 -9.30
C PRO A 32 0.72 -0.61 -10.12
N LYS A 33 1.89 -0.17 -9.67
CA LYS A 33 3.19 -0.53 -10.26
C LYS A 33 3.93 -1.58 -9.43
N PHE A 34 3.50 -1.76 -8.19
CA PHE A 34 4.12 -2.65 -7.22
C PHE A 34 3.07 -3.50 -6.50
N LEU A 35 3.43 -4.76 -6.24
CA LEU A 35 2.70 -5.72 -5.43
C LEU A 35 3.54 -6.05 -4.19
N CYS A 36 2.91 -6.27 -3.05
CA CYS A 36 3.59 -6.75 -1.86
C CYS A 36 3.56 -8.28 -1.80
N LEU A 37 4.73 -8.94 -1.74
CA LEU A 37 4.82 -10.40 -1.67
C LEU A 37 4.22 -11.00 -0.39
N LYS A 38 4.27 -10.26 0.73
CA LYS A 38 3.84 -10.77 2.04
C LYS A 38 2.35 -10.62 2.30
N CYS A 39 1.75 -9.56 1.78
CA CYS A 39 0.39 -9.14 2.15
C CYS A 39 -0.55 -9.03 0.95
N ALA A 40 -0.05 -9.30 -0.27
CA ALA A 40 -0.76 -9.15 -1.54
C ALA A 40 -1.34 -7.74 -1.84
N ARG A 41 -1.04 -6.73 -1.03
CA ARG A 41 -1.47 -5.33 -1.25
C ARG A 41 -0.68 -4.70 -2.39
N VAL A 42 -1.34 -3.84 -3.17
CA VAL A 42 -0.75 -3.15 -4.32
C VAL A 42 -0.57 -1.66 -4.06
N SER A 43 0.32 -1.02 -4.81
CA SER A 43 0.47 0.44 -4.82
C SER A 43 1.20 0.93 -6.05
N ALA A 44 0.89 2.15 -6.49
CA ALA A 44 1.67 2.90 -7.46
C ALA A 44 3.11 3.18 -6.99
N LYS A 45 3.39 3.20 -5.67
CA LYS A 45 4.72 3.51 -5.12
C LYS A 45 5.22 2.44 -4.14
N LYS A 46 6.45 1.96 -4.34
CA LYS A 46 7.12 0.96 -3.48
C LYS A 46 7.12 1.28 -1.99
N ARG A 47 7.18 2.56 -1.62
CA ARG A 47 7.27 3.04 -0.22
C ARG A 47 6.03 2.75 0.64
N HIS A 48 4.89 2.45 0.00
CA HIS A 48 3.65 2.16 0.70
C HIS A 48 3.49 0.66 1.03
N LEU A 49 4.47 -0.18 0.68
CA LEU A 49 4.42 -1.63 0.87
C LEU A 49 5.60 -2.10 1.72
N CYS A 50 5.42 -3.19 2.49
CA CYS A 50 6.46 -3.72 3.36
C CYS A 50 7.49 -4.60 2.63
N SER A 51 7.09 -5.25 1.53
CA SER A 51 7.96 -6.07 0.68
C SER A 51 7.55 -5.90 -0.79
N PRO A 52 7.87 -4.74 -1.41
CA PRO A 52 7.43 -4.41 -2.76
C PRO A 52 8.20 -5.18 -3.83
N ILE A 53 7.47 -5.72 -4.80
CA ILE A 53 7.99 -6.20 -6.08
C ILE A 53 7.34 -5.42 -7.22
N LYS A 54 8.06 -5.22 -8.32
CA LYS A 54 7.53 -4.52 -9.49
C LYS A 54 6.61 -5.48 -10.24
N ILE A 55 5.38 -5.05 -10.53
CA ILE A 55 4.47 -5.79 -11.40
C ILE A 55 5.05 -5.65 -12.81
N LYS A 56 5.51 -6.76 -13.39
CA LYS A 56 5.85 -6.79 -14.81
C LYS A 56 4.52 -6.68 -15.54
N SER A 57 4.36 -5.65 -16.38
CA SER A 57 3.19 -5.55 -17.25
C SER A 57 3.30 -6.69 -18.26
N SER A 58 2.74 -7.85 -17.91
CA SER A 58 2.40 -8.86 -18.89
C SER A 58 1.17 -8.31 -19.56
N LYS A 59 1.32 -7.78 -20.79
CA LYS A 59 0.20 -7.67 -21.71
C LYS A 59 -0.46 -9.06 -21.74
N ASN A 60 -1.69 -9.14 -21.28
CA ASN A 60 -2.56 -10.26 -21.62
C ASN A 60 -3.42 -9.83 -22.80
#